data_AF-A0A951G6W4-F1
#
_entry.id   AF-A0A951G6W4-F1
#
_cell.length_a   1.000
_cell.length_b   1.000
_cell.length_c   1.000
_cell.angle_alpha   90.00
_cell.angle_beta   90.00
_cell.angle_gamma   90.00
#
_symmetry.space_group_name_H-M   'P 1'
#
loop_
_entity.id
_entity.type
_entity.pdbx_description
1 polymer ?
#
loop_
_entity_poly.entity_id
_entity_poly.type
_entity_poly.pdbx_seq_one_letter_code
_entity_poly.pdbx_strand_id
1 'polypeptide(L)'
;MANASEQFGQLQQKVDEGQQNVKAAAAEDKQQLKARVQSARQSADEQAAKLKASAQDTSAEAKGHVSDLHQKWGEHVADVRQRIDQRQAERDVRQAEREAEWAEDYAFSAVDLAAAAIEEAEYAVLDAALARQEADALAGASA
;
A
#
# COMPACT_ATOMS: atom_id res chain seq x y z
N MET A 1 -18.60 10.28 -1.54
CA MET A 1 -17.94 10.80 -2.76
C MET A 1 -16.76 11.71 -2.44
N ALA A 2 -16.96 12.88 -1.83
CA ALA A 2 -15.86 13.85 -1.58
C ALA A 2 -14.63 13.25 -0.85
N ASN A 3 -14.85 12.54 0.26
CA ASN A 3 -13.76 11.90 1.02
C ASN A 3 -13.02 10.81 0.20
N ALA A 4 -13.73 10.02 -0.62
CA ALA A 4 -13.10 9.03 -1.49
C ALA A 4 -12.20 9.69 -2.54
N SER A 5 -12.69 10.74 -3.22
CA SER A 5 -11.89 11.48 -4.19
C SER A 5 -10.61 12.07 -3.57
N GLU A 6 -10.68 12.56 -2.33
CA GLU A 6 -9.50 13.04 -1.60
C GLU A 6 -8.50 11.92 -1.30
N GLN A 7 -8.97 10.74 -0.87
CA GLN A 7 -8.10 9.57 -0.63
C GLN A 7 -7.39 9.11 -1.90
N PHE A 8 -8.09 9.07 -3.04
CA PHE A 8 -7.49 8.73 -4.34
C PHE A 8 -6.46 9.78 -4.77
N GLY A 9 -6.73 11.08 -4.54
CA GLY A 9 -5.75 12.14 -4.80
C GLY A 9 -4.48 12.01 -3.95
N GLN A 10 -4.62 11.63 -2.67
CA GLN A 10 -3.47 11.36 -1.79
C GLN A 10 -2.67 10.13 -2.25
N LEU A 11 -3.34 9.09 -2.76
CA LEU A 11 -2.69 7.92 -3.34
C LEU A 11 -1.89 8.29 -4.60
N GLN A 12 -2.48 9.11 -5.48
CA GLN A 12 -1.78 9.59 -6.67
C GLN A 12 -0.48 10.31 -6.30
N GLN A 13 -0.52 11.22 -5.31
CA GLN A 13 0.68 11.92 -4.85
C GLN A 13 1.76 10.94 -4.36
N LYS A 14 1.39 9.91 -3.59
CA LYS A 14 2.33 8.88 -3.10
C LYS A 14 2.96 8.09 -4.24
N VAL A 15 2.18 7.75 -5.27
CA VAL A 15 2.67 7.05 -6.46
C VAL A 15 3.66 7.93 -7.21
N ASP A 16 3.35 9.21 -7.40
CA ASP A 16 4.23 10.18 -8.06
C ASP A 16 5.56 10.35 -7.30
N GLU A 17 5.51 10.47 -5.97
CA GLU A 17 6.69 10.53 -5.10
C GLU A 17 7.54 9.25 -5.20
N GLY A 18 6.91 8.08 -5.18
CA GLY A 18 7.57 6.78 -5.36
C GLY A 18 8.28 6.68 -6.72
N GLN A 19 7.60 7.07 -7.80
CA GLN A 19 8.15 7.05 -9.15
C GLN A 19 9.37 7.99 -9.29
N GLN A 20 9.29 9.20 -8.71
CA GLN A 20 10.41 10.13 -8.69
C GLN A 20 11.61 9.55 -7.92
N ASN A 21 11.34 8.89 -6.79
CA ASN A 21 12.39 8.30 -5.97
C ASN A 21 13.14 7.17 -6.69
N VAL A 22 12.42 6.28 -7.37
CA VAL A 22 13.02 5.18 -8.15
C VAL A 22 13.81 5.72 -9.33
N LYS A 23 13.30 6.73 -10.05
CA LYS A 23 14.03 7.37 -11.17
C LYS A 23 15.35 8.02 -10.72
N ALA A 24 15.34 8.68 -9.57
CA ALA A 24 16.53 9.34 -9.04
C ALA A 24 17.64 8.34 -8.65
N ALA A 25 17.27 7.15 -8.16
CA ALA A 25 18.21 6.13 -7.71
C ALA A 25 19.23 5.72 -8.77
N ALA A 26 18.87 5.76 -10.07
CA ALA A 26 19.76 5.40 -11.18
C ALA A 26 20.95 6.37 -11.37
N ALA A 27 20.86 7.59 -10.83
CA ALA A 27 21.89 8.63 -10.96
C ALA A 27 22.68 8.87 -9.65
N GLU A 28 22.36 8.15 -8.58
CA GLU A 28 22.89 8.38 -7.24
C GLU A 28 24.14 7.54 -6.94
N ASP A 29 25.03 8.10 -6.11
CA ASP A 29 26.11 7.32 -5.53
C ASP A 29 25.61 6.38 -4.41
N LYS A 30 26.48 5.47 -3.97
CA LYS A 30 26.13 4.47 -2.94
C LYS A 30 25.66 5.08 -1.61
N GLN A 31 26.18 6.24 -1.21
CA GLN A 31 25.80 6.88 0.05
C GLN A 31 24.42 7.52 -0.07
N GLN A 32 24.17 8.20 -1.19
CA GLN A 32 22.86 8.78 -1.51
C GLN A 32 21.78 7.68 -1.59
N LEU A 33 22.07 6.59 -2.31
CA LEU A 33 21.15 5.47 -2.44
C LEU A 33 20.82 4.83 -1.09
N LYS A 34 21.79 4.68 -0.19
CA LYS A 34 21.56 4.20 1.18
C LYS A 34 20.61 5.10 1.97
N ALA A 35 20.80 6.42 1.89
CA ALA A 35 19.92 7.37 2.57
C ALA A 35 18.49 7.29 2.02
N ARG A 36 18.35 7.16 0.70
CA ARG A 36 17.05 7.00 0.04
C ARG A 36 16.34 5.71 0.44
N VAL A 37 17.05 4.57 0.48
CA VAL A 37 16.52 3.29 0.98
C VAL A 37 16.04 3.42 2.43
N GLN A 38 16.81 4.10 3.29
CA GLN A 38 16.40 4.32 4.68
C GLN A 38 15.13 5.18 4.77
N SER A 39 15.05 6.26 3.99
CA SER A 39 13.86 7.12 3.94
C SER A 39 12.63 6.35 3.44
N ALA A 40 12.78 5.55 2.36
CA ALA A 40 11.71 4.70 1.85
C ALA A 40 11.24 3.67 2.90
N ARG A 41 12.16 3.08 3.67
CA ARG A 41 11.83 2.19 4.79
C ARG A 41 11.00 2.92 5.86
N GLN A 42 11.40 4.13 6.25
CA GLN A 42 10.65 4.92 7.23
C GLN A 42 9.24 5.25 6.74
N SER A 43 9.08 5.67 5.49
CA SER A 43 7.76 5.94 4.91
C SER A 43 6.88 4.68 4.86
N ALA A 44 7.46 3.52 4.56
CA ALA A 44 6.74 2.24 4.59
C ALA A 44 6.30 1.88 6.02
N ASP A 45 7.14 2.11 7.03
CA ASP A 45 6.82 1.90 8.45
C ASP A 45 5.65 2.78 8.91
N GLU A 46 5.70 4.06 8.56
CA GLU A 46 4.63 5.01 8.89
C GLU A 46 3.31 4.62 8.23
N GLN A 47 3.33 4.17 6.98
CA GLN A 47 2.13 3.73 6.28
C GLN A 47 1.55 2.45 6.89
N ALA A 48 2.39 1.49 7.25
CA ALA A 48 1.96 0.27 7.95
C ALA A 48 1.32 0.59 9.31
N ALA A 49 1.89 1.55 10.06
CA ALA A 49 1.31 2.01 11.32
C ALA A 49 -0.05 2.70 11.13
N LYS A 50 -0.18 3.56 10.11
CA LYS A 50 -1.45 4.21 9.75
C LYS A 50 -2.52 3.18 9.38
N LEU A 51 -2.17 2.17 8.58
CA LEU A 51 -3.09 1.09 8.22
C LEU A 51 -3.56 0.33 9.48
N LYS A 52 -2.65 0.01 10.40
CA LYS A 52 -3.02 -0.62 11.67
C LYS A 52 -4.02 0.21 12.48
N ALA A 53 -3.86 1.55 12.49
CA ALA A 53 -4.77 2.45 13.19
C ALA A 53 -6.15 2.53 12.50
N SER A 54 -6.21 2.63 11.16
CA SER A 54 -7.48 2.77 10.44
C SER A 54 -8.42 1.56 10.54
N ALA A 55 -7.87 0.37 10.80
CA ALA A 55 -8.68 -0.83 11.13
C ALA A 55 -9.58 -0.61 12.36
N GLN A 56 -9.14 0.21 13.30
CA GLN A 56 -9.86 0.46 14.55
C GLN A 56 -11.09 1.36 14.32
N ASP A 57 -11.02 2.22 13.30
CA ASP A 57 -12.03 3.24 12.93
C ASP A 57 -13.07 2.73 11.93
N THR A 58 -12.92 1.51 11.42
CA THR A 58 -13.87 0.89 10.48
C THR A 58 -15.18 0.48 11.16
N SER A 59 -16.32 0.51 10.46
CA SER A 59 -17.63 0.09 11.01
C SER A 59 -17.60 -1.35 11.52
N ALA A 60 -18.41 -1.68 12.52
CA ALA A 60 -18.44 -3.01 13.13
C ALA A 60 -18.70 -4.13 12.11
N GLU A 61 -19.47 -3.85 11.06
CA GLU A 61 -19.80 -4.80 9.98
C GLU A 61 -18.61 -5.05 9.04
N ALA A 62 -17.81 -4.03 8.73
CA ALA A 62 -16.63 -4.17 7.88
C ALA A 62 -15.36 -4.61 8.65
N LYS A 63 -15.36 -4.51 10.00
CA LYS A 63 -14.20 -4.85 10.85
C LYS A 63 -13.64 -6.25 10.63
N GLY A 64 -14.48 -7.26 10.42
CA GLY A 64 -14.02 -8.65 10.26
C GLY A 64 -13.13 -8.84 9.02
N HIS A 65 -13.58 -8.33 7.88
CA HIS A 65 -12.84 -8.45 6.61
C HIS A 65 -11.59 -7.57 6.59
N VAL A 66 -11.72 -6.32 7.04
CA VAL A 66 -10.60 -5.36 7.09
C VAL A 66 -9.53 -5.80 8.09
N SER A 67 -9.90 -6.37 9.24
CA SER A 67 -8.93 -6.84 10.24
C SER A 67 -8.09 -8.01 9.75
N ASP A 68 -8.68 -8.97 9.02
CA ASP A 68 -7.94 -10.11 8.46
C ASP A 68 -6.92 -9.66 7.40
N LEU A 69 -7.34 -8.76 6.50
CA LEU A 69 -6.45 -8.14 5.51
C LEU A 69 -5.29 -7.39 6.17
N HIS A 70 -5.56 -6.61 7.22
CA HIS A 70 -4.53 -5.86 7.94
C HIS A 70 -3.54 -6.78 8.66
N GLN A 71 -4.02 -7.86 9.29
CA GLN A 71 -3.16 -8.82 9.96
C GLN A 71 -2.23 -9.50 8.95
N LYS A 72 -2.79 -10.04 7.86
CA LYS A 72 -2.02 -10.70 6.79
C LYS A 72 -0.99 -9.76 6.17
N TRP A 73 -1.35 -8.51 5.93
CA TRP A 73 -0.41 -7.50 5.44
C TRP A 73 0.69 -7.21 6.44
N GLY A 74 0.37 -7.08 7.73
CA GLY A 74 1.37 -6.88 8.80
C GLY A 74 2.35 -8.04 8.91
N GLU A 75 1.87 -9.27 8.87
CA GLU A 75 2.69 -10.49 8.84
C GLU A 75 3.58 -10.53 7.61
N HIS A 76 3.03 -10.22 6.44
CA HIS A 76 3.77 -10.18 5.18
C HIS A 76 4.90 -9.14 5.19
N VAL A 77 4.61 -7.92 5.65
CA VAL A 77 5.62 -6.85 5.80
C VAL A 77 6.73 -7.27 6.78
N ALA A 78 6.40 -7.97 7.86
CA ALA A 78 7.39 -8.49 8.80
C ALA A 78 8.30 -9.56 8.16
N ASP A 79 7.75 -10.51 7.38
CA ASP A 79 8.53 -11.53 6.66
C ASP A 79 9.48 -10.89 5.64
N VAL A 80 9.00 -9.95 4.83
CA VAL A 80 9.83 -9.22 3.86
C VAL A 80 11.00 -8.51 4.55
N ARG A 81 10.77 -7.85 5.69
CA ARG A 81 11.83 -7.19 6.47
C ARG A 81 12.83 -8.17 7.02
N GLN A 82 12.36 -9.27 7.60
CA GLN A 82 13.24 -10.30 8.15
C GLN A 82 14.14 -10.87 7.06
N ARG A 83 13.60 -11.12 5.86
CA ARG A 83 14.39 -11.58 4.71
C ARG A 83 15.45 -10.57 4.29
N ILE A 84 15.11 -9.28 4.24
CA ILE A 84 16.06 -8.21 3.90
C ILE A 84 17.17 -8.12 4.97
N ASP A 85 16.81 -8.08 6.26
CA ASP A 85 17.76 -7.89 7.35
C ASP A 85 18.68 -9.12 7.56
N GLN A 86 18.17 -10.35 7.41
CA GLN A 86 18.99 -11.58 7.50
C GLN A 86 20.03 -11.68 6.39
N ARG A 87 19.67 -11.21 5.19
CA ARG A 87 20.48 -11.37 3.97
C ARG A 87 21.56 -10.30 3.82
N GLN A 88 21.32 -9.07 4.31
CA GLN A 88 22.36 -8.04 4.43
C GLN A 88 23.58 -8.44 5.30
N ALA A 89 23.43 -9.46 6.16
CA ALA A 89 24.53 -9.98 6.97
C ALA A 89 25.50 -10.89 6.18
N GLU A 90 25.07 -11.40 5.02
CA GLU A 90 25.86 -12.30 4.16
C GLU A 90 26.70 -11.48 3.15
N ARG A 91 27.93 -11.93 2.86
CA ARG A 91 28.90 -11.19 2.02
C ARG A 91 29.33 -11.98 0.77
N ASP A 92 28.35 -12.45 -0.01
CA ASP A 92 28.59 -13.12 -1.30
C ASP A 92 27.95 -12.31 -2.45
N VAL A 93 28.70 -12.13 -3.55
CA VAL A 93 28.25 -11.29 -4.69
C VAL A 93 27.02 -11.89 -5.39
N ARG A 94 26.98 -13.22 -5.60
CA ARG A 94 25.84 -13.87 -6.24
C ARG A 94 24.60 -13.83 -5.35
N GLN A 95 24.81 -13.78 -4.04
CA GLN A 95 23.73 -13.61 -3.08
C GLN A 95 23.17 -12.18 -3.12
N ALA A 96 24.03 -11.16 -3.21
CA ALA A 96 23.62 -9.77 -3.39
C ALA A 96 22.86 -9.53 -4.71
N GLU A 97 23.25 -10.18 -5.82
CA GLU A 97 22.51 -10.09 -7.09
C GLU A 97 21.12 -10.72 -6.98
N ARG A 98 21.01 -11.94 -6.43
CA ARG A 98 19.71 -12.60 -6.19
C ARG A 98 18.80 -11.81 -5.25
N GLU A 99 19.37 -11.05 -4.31
CA GLU A 99 18.61 -10.17 -3.43
C GLU A 99 18.02 -8.98 -4.15
N ALA A 100 18.79 -8.36 -5.07
CA ALA A 100 18.29 -7.29 -5.91
C ALA A 100 17.14 -7.79 -6.79
N GLU A 101 17.32 -8.93 -7.48
CA GLU A 101 16.28 -9.55 -8.31
C GLU A 101 15.01 -9.85 -7.50
N TRP A 102 15.15 -10.48 -6.34
CA TRP A 102 14.00 -10.77 -5.47
C TRP A 102 13.28 -9.50 -4.99
N ALA A 103 14.03 -8.44 -4.66
CA ALA A 103 13.45 -7.17 -4.21
C ALA A 103 12.71 -6.45 -5.36
N GLU A 104 13.22 -6.54 -6.58
CA GLU A 104 12.57 -6.02 -7.79
C GLU A 104 11.28 -6.77 -8.10
N ASP A 105 11.31 -8.11 -8.13
CA ASP A 105 10.12 -8.95 -8.33
C ASP A 105 9.05 -8.69 -7.27
N TYR A 106 9.47 -8.53 -6.02
CA TYR A 106 8.60 -8.15 -4.92
C TYR A 106 7.94 -6.79 -5.15
N ALA A 107 8.74 -5.78 -5.56
CA ALA A 107 8.23 -4.44 -5.83
C ALA A 107 7.18 -4.45 -6.96
N PHE A 108 7.40 -5.20 -8.04
CA PHE A 108 6.42 -5.33 -9.12
C PHE A 108 5.12 -5.98 -8.64
N SER A 109 5.24 -7.09 -7.90
CA SER A 109 4.08 -7.77 -7.32
C SER A 109 3.28 -6.86 -6.36
N ALA A 110 3.96 -6.01 -5.59
CA ALA A 110 3.33 -5.04 -4.69
C ALA A 110 2.60 -3.93 -5.46
N VAL A 111 3.13 -3.48 -6.60
CA VAL A 111 2.46 -2.51 -7.48
C VAL A 111 1.20 -3.12 -8.10
N ASP A 112 1.26 -4.36 -8.57
CA ASP A 112 0.09 -5.07 -9.12
C ASP A 112 -1.01 -5.24 -8.06
N LEU A 113 -0.64 -5.60 -6.84
CA LEU A 113 -1.58 -5.69 -5.71
C LEU A 113 -2.21 -4.32 -5.40
N ALA A 114 -1.42 -3.24 -5.42
CA ALA A 114 -1.93 -1.89 -5.20
C ALA A 114 -2.90 -1.45 -6.29
N ALA A 115 -2.63 -1.77 -7.56
CA ALA A 115 -3.53 -1.50 -8.67
C ALA A 115 -4.87 -2.22 -8.49
N ALA A 116 -4.85 -3.52 -8.17
CA ALA A 116 -6.07 -4.28 -7.90
C ALA A 116 -6.87 -3.69 -6.72
N ALA A 117 -6.20 -3.27 -5.65
CA ALA A 117 -6.85 -2.66 -4.50
C ALA A 117 -7.52 -1.31 -4.83
N ILE A 118 -6.92 -0.52 -5.74
CA ILE A 118 -7.49 0.75 -6.22
C ILE A 118 -8.77 0.51 -7.02
N GLU A 119 -8.77 -0.48 -7.92
CA GLU A 119 -9.94 -0.86 -8.72
C GLU A 119 -11.11 -1.32 -7.82
N GLU A 120 -10.84 -2.16 -6.82
CA GLU A 120 -11.87 -2.61 -5.87
C GLU A 120 -12.41 -1.47 -5.00
N ALA A 121 -11.56 -0.52 -4.60
CA ALA A 121 -12.00 0.65 -3.86
C ALA A 121 -12.92 1.56 -4.70
N GLU A 122 -12.63 1.72 -5.99
CA GLU A 122 -13.49 2.47 -6.92
C GLU A 122 -14.86 1.80 -7.04
N TYR A 123 -14.88 0.49 -7.30
CA TYR A 123 -16.10 -0.31 -7.36
C TYR A 123 -16.96 -0.12 -6.10
N ALA A 124 -16.39 -0.32 -4.91
CA ALA A 124 -17.12 -0.23 -3.65
C ALA A 124 -17.71 1.18 -3.40
N VAL A 125 -17.01 2.24 -3.80
CA VAL A 125 -17.49 3.62 -3.66
C VAL A 125 -18.66 3.89 -4.61
N LEU A 126 -18.59 3.41 -5.85
CA LEU A 126 -19.66 3.57 -6.84
C LEU A 126 -20.90 2.77 -6.46
N ASP A 127 -20.74 1.52 -6.03
CA ASP A 127 -21.84 0.66 -5.55
C ASP A 127 -22.55 1.30 -4.33
N ALA A 128 -21.79 1.81 -3.37
CA ALA A 128 -22.34 2.54 -2.24
C ALA A 128 -23.03 3.85 -2.62
N ALA A 129 -22.69 4.47 -3.75
CA ALA A 129 -23.40 5.65 -4.27
C ALA A 129 -24.73 5.24 -4.92
N LEU A 130 -24.74 4.16 -5.70
CA LEU A 130 -25.94 3.60 -6.31
C LEU A 130 -26.96 3.18 -5.24
N ALA A 131 -26.53 2.40 -4.24
CA ALA A 131 -27.39 1.93 -3.16
C ALA A 131 -28.06 3.09 -2.38
N ARG A 132 -27.38 4.24 -2.22
CA ARG A 132 -27.98 5.44 -1.61
C ARG A 132 -29.07 6.05 -2.48
N GLN A 133 -28.84 6.15 -3.79
CA GLN A 133 -29.85 6.67 -4.72
C GLN A 133 -31.10 5.77 -4.77
N GLU A 134 -30.91 4.45 -4.75
CA GLU A 134 -32.00 3.49 -4.68
C GLU A 134 -32.79 3.61 -3.38
N ALA A 135 -32.10 3.77 -2.24
CA ALA A 135 -32.73 4.00 -0.95
C ALA A 135 -33.56 5.29 -0.92
N ASP A 136 -33.02 6.39 -1.45
CA ASP A 136 -33.73 7.67 -1.54
C ASP A 136 -34.98 7.56 -2.43
N ALA A 137 -34.89 6.86 -3.56
CA ALA A 137 -36.02 6.61 -4.45
C ALA A 137 -37.13 5.78 -3.78
N LEU A 138 -36.77 4.74 -3.04
CA LEU A 138 -37.71 3.91 -2.29
C LEU A 138 -38.38 4.71 -1.16
N ALA A 139 -37.64 5.55 -0.45
CA ALA A 139 -38.18 6.42 0.59
C ALA A 139 -39.15 7.46 0.02
N GLY A 140 -38.84 8.06 -1.12
CA GLY A 140 -39.70 9.01 -1.83
C GLY A 140 -40.95 8.38 -2.46
N ALA A 141 -40.89 7.10 -2.87
CA ALA A 141 -42.05 6.34 -3.36
C ALA A 141 -42.98 5.86 -2.22
N SER A 142 -42.50 5.90 -0.98
CA SER A 142 -43.23 5.48 0.23
C SER A 142 -43.90 6.64 0.98
N ALA A 143 -43.78 7.88 0.48
CA ALA A 143 -44.33 9.11 1.05
C ALA A 143 -45.55 9.60 0.24
#